data_AF-A0A7S2KG63-F1
#
_entry.id   AF-A0A7S2KG63-F1
#
_cell.length_a   1.000
_cell.length_b   1.000
_cell.length_c   1.000
_cell.angle_alpha   90.00
_cell.angle_beta   90.00
_cell.angle_gamma   90.00
#
_symmetry.space_group_name_H-M   'P 1'
#
loop_
_entity.id
_entity.type
_entity.pdbx_description
1 polymer ?
#
loop_
_entity_poly.entity_id
_entity_poly.type
_entity_poly.pdbx_seq_one_letter_code
_entity_poly.pdbx_strand_id
1 'polypeptide(L)'
;MGALLGVGAVAAALQAGEGSTVAVVCTSFLLNWKLLSFFSILNADVATFISALCVITTSLAPFATVVLAAFLSFAHAFRILLEPNGGYRNSADSDAPFGTTGESFISLFRMLLGDFDREWFAGHETAYPGLGTSLFIAFEVLTVVIMLNVLIAVVSDNYELAQTRSQKIWYCARLDIVAMSDALGLSWVRTPRLSRCLSLFSRCLSLTAFGTVEDPWSAGDDDASVWEGRPKPFQQRFDESMEQMREYIEEKVGGLEGAFEAHSRQLRAIEGRLGSIDGKLGGVQSRGDVDGAVTAIAGLVGQSADEVKRRSSR
;
A
#
# COMPACT_ATOMS: atom_id res chain seq x y z
N MET A 1 -16.66 -24.35 -30.84
CA MET A 1 -17.08 -23.77 -32.14
C MET A 1 -16.82 -22.26 -32.27
N GLY A 2 -16.65 -21.49 -31.18
CA GLY A 2 -16.35 -20.05 -31.24
C GLY A 2 -14.89 -19.68 -31.56
N ALA A 3 -13.90 -20.51 -31.20
CA ALA A 3 -12.48 -20.21 -31.43
C ALA A 3 -12.06 -20.25 -32.91
N LEU A 4 -12.71 -21.11 -33.72
CA LEU A 4 -12.46 -21.21 -35.17
C LEU A 4 -13.06 -20.03 -35.96
N LEU A 5 -14.10 -19.38 -35.43
CA LEU A 5 -14.69 -18.16 -36.01
C LEU A 5 -13.82 -16.92 -35.75
N GLY A 6 -13.08 -16.89 -34.64
CA GLY A 6 -12.17 -15.79 -34.31
C GLY A 6 -11.00 -15.68 -35.30
N VAL A 7 -10.39 -16.79 -35.69
CA VAL A 7 -9.26 -16.81 -36.63
C VAL A 7 -9.70 -16.40 -38.05
N GLY A 8 -10.89 -16.81 -38.47
CA GLY A 8 -11.46 -16.43 -39.77
C GLY A 8 -11.81 -14.93 -39.88
N ALA A 9 -12.27 -14.31 -38.80
CA ALA A 9 -12.57 -12.88 -38.76
C ALA A 9 -11.29 -12.01 -38.79
N VAL A 10 -10.22 -12.47 -38.14
CA VAL A 10 -8.91 -11.79 -38.15
C VAL A 10 -8.26 -11.84 -39.53
N ALA A 11 -8.38 -12.96 -40.24
CA ALA A 11 -7.88 -13.10 -41.61
C ALA A 11 -8.67 -12.25 -42.63
N ALA A 12 -9.99 -12.12 -42.46
CA ALA A 12 -10.83 -11.32 -43.35
C ALA A 12 -10.60 -9.80 -43.19
N ALA A 13 -10.25 -9.36 -41.98
CA ALA A 13 -10.11 -7.95 -41.68
C ALA A 13 -8.68 -7.40 -41.88
N LEU A 14 -7.70 -8.30 -42.12
CA LEU A 14 -6.37 -8.00 -42.69
C LEU A 14 -6.45 -7.50 -44.16
N GLN A 15 -7.62 -7.60 -44.82
CA GLN A 15 -7.84 -7.08 -46.18
C GLN A 15 -8.47 -5.68 -46.23
N ALA A 16 -8.93 -5.12 -45.11
CA ALA A 16 -9.47 -3.77 -45.04
C ALA A 16 -8.43 -2.82 -44.40
N GLY A 17 -8.33 -1.57 -44.89
CA GLY A 17 -7.20 -0.65 -44.66
C GLY A 17 -6.84 -0.30 -43.20
N GLU A 18 -5.92 0.65 -43.02
CA GLU A 18 -5.21 0.95 -41.74
C GLU A 18 -6.12 1.08 -40.50
N GLY A 19 -7.31 1.67 -40.63
CA GLY A 19 -8.29 1.78 -39.53
C GLY A 19 -8.93 0.44 -39.10
N SER A 20 -9.01 -0.54 -40.00
CA SER A 20 -9.47 -1.90 -39.69
C SER A 20 -8.44 -2.67 -38.87
N THR A 21 -7.15 -2.44 -39.12
CA THR A 21 -6.08 -3.20 -38.46
C THR A 21 -6.08 -3.01 -36.94
N VAL A 22 -6.28 -1.77 -36.46
CA VAL A 22 -6.38 -1.48 -35.02
C VAL A 22 -7.59 -2.16 -34.40
N ALA A 23 -8.74 -2.11 -35.07
CA ALA A 23 -9.96 -2.75 -34.60
C ALA A 23 -9.82 -4.28 -34.53
N VAL A 24 -9.09 -4.88 -35.47
CA VAL A 24 -8.80 -6.32 -35.51
C VAL A 24 -7.88 -6.74 -34.38
N VAL A 25 -6.84 -5.96 -34.10
CA VAL A 25 -5.93 -6.26 -32.99
C VAL A 25 -6.67 -6.14 -31.65
N CYS A 26 -7.45 -5.08 -31.45
CA CYS A 26 -8.26 -4.91 -30.25
C CYS A 26 -9.29 -6.04 -30.07
N THR A 27 -10.00 -6.42 -31.14
CA THR A 27 -10.97 -7.53 -31.06
C THR A 27 -10.27 -8.88 -30.83
N SER A 28 -9.11 -9.12 -31.43
CA SER A 28 -8.29 -10.32 -31.18
C SER A 28 -7.83 -10.40 -29.73
N PHE A 29 -7.37 -9.28 -29.17
CA PHE A 29 -6.93 -9.20 -27.78
C PHE A 29 -8.09 -9.44 -26.81
N LEU A 30 -9.24 -8.82 -27.03
CA LEU A 30 -10.45 -9.02 -26.22
C LEU A 30 -10.96 -10.45 -26.32
N LEU A 31 -10.91 -11.06 -27.50
CA LEU A 31 -11.27 -12.46 -27.70
C LEU A 31 -10.32 -13.40 -26.94
N ASN A 32 -9.01 -13.13 -26.96
CA ASN A 32 -8.01 -13.90 -26.21
C ASN A 32 -8.20 -13.76 -24.69
N TRP A 33 -8.52 -12.57 -24.20
CA TRP A 33 -8.86 -12.36 -22.79
C TRP A 33 -10.13 -13.13 -22.38
N LYS A 34 -11.17 -13.10 -23.23
CA LYS A 34 -12.40 -13.89 -23.00
C LYS A 34 -12.17 -15.40 -23.12
N LEU A 35 -11.24 -15.83 -23.98
CA LEU A 35 -10.85 -17.23 -24.14
C LEU A 35 -10.17 -17.77 -22.88
N LEU A 36 -9.29 -16.97 -22.25
CA LEU A 36 -8.70 -17.31 -20.95
C LEU A 36 -9.76 -17.44 -19.85
N SER A 37 -10.77 -16.57 -19.85
CA SER A 37 -11.93 -16.71 -18.96
C SER A 37 -12.77 -17.95 -19.27
N PHE A 38 -12.88 -18.37 -20.53
CA PHE A 38 -13.56 -19.60 -20.91
C PHE A 38 -12.81 -20.87 -20.45
N PHE A 39 -11.47 -20.86 -20.47
CA PHE A 39 -10.66 -21.96 -19.91
C PHE A 39 -10.86 -22.13 -18.39
N SER A 40 -11.24 -21.07 -17.67
CA SER A 40 -11.65 -21.20 -16.25
C SER A 40 -12.87 -22.10 -16.06
N ILE A 41 -13.77 -22.19 -17.05
CA ILE A 41 -14.99 -23.00 -16.96
C ILE A 41 -14.66 -24.50 -17.15
N LEU A 42 -13.57 -24.83 -17.84
CA LEU A 42 -13.23 -26.21 -18.20
C LEU A 42 -12.50 -26.97 -17.08
N ASN A 43 -11.84 -26.27 -16.15
CA ASN A 43 -11.10 -26.91 -15.07
C ASN A 43 -11.19 -26.08 -13.77
N ALA A 44 -11.69 -26.71 -12.71
CA ALA A 44 -11.87 -26.09 -11.39
C ALA A 44 -10.55 -25.56 -10.79
N ASP A 45 -9.43 -26.22 -11.08
CA ASP A 45 -8.09 -25.80 -10.62
C ASP A 45 -7.62 -24.54 -11.37
N VAL A 46 -7.95 -24.43 -12.66
CA VAL A 46 -7.65 -23.25 -13.48
C VAL A 46 -8.53 -22.06 -13.07
N ALA A 47 -9.80 -22.30 -12.73
CA ALA A 47 -10.69 -21.26 -12.19
C ALA A 47 -10.18 -20.68 -10.88
N THR A 48 -9.71 -21.54 -9.97
CA THR A 48 -9.15 -21.09 -8.68
C THR A 48 -7.86 -20.30 -8.89
N PHE A 49 -6.99 -20.71 -9.81
CA PHE A 49 -5.80 -19.95 -10.18
C PHE A 49 -6.12 -18.57 -10.78
N ILE A 50 -7.00 -18.50 -11.79
CA ILE A 50 -7.38 -17.24 -12.43
C ILE A 50 -8.05 -16.29 -11.43
N SER A 51 -8.93 -16.82 -10.58
CA SER A 51 -9.58 -16.04 -9.52
C SER A 51 -8.56 -15.49 -8.52
N ALA A 52 -7.57 -16.30 -8.10
CA ALA A 52 -6.48 -15.83 -7.24
C ALA A 52 -5.64 -14.75 -7.92
N LEU A 53 -5.30 -14.91 -9.20
CA LEU A 53 -4.54 -13.92 -9.97
C LEU A 53 -5.29 -12.60 -10.12
N CYS A 54 -6.62 -12.64 -10.36
CA CYS A 54 -7.45 -11.44 -10.38
C CYS A 54 -7.49 -10.73 -9.02
N VAL A 55 -7.61 -11.48 -7.91
CA VAL A 55 -7.59 -10.91 -6.56
C VAL A 55 -6.25 -10.23 -6.28
N ILE A 56 -5.13 -10.90 -6.57
CA ILE A 56 -3.78 -10.34 -6.40
C ILE A 56 -3.61 -9.07 -7.26
N THR A 57 -3.99 -9.13 -8.53
CA THR A 57 -3.86 -7.98 -9.44
C THR A 57 -4.70 -6.79 -8.97
N THR A 58 -5.91 -7.05 -8.46
CA THR A 58 -6.80 -5.99 -7.96
C THR A 58 -6.26 -5.39 -6.66
N SER A 59 -5.60 -6.19 -5.81
CA SER A 59 -4.95 -5.69 -4.59
C SER A 59 -3.74 -4.77 -4.88
N LEU A 60 -3.06 -4.95 -6.02
CA LEU A 60 -1.97 -4.07 -6.47
C LEU A 60 -2.44 -2.76 -7.13
N ALA A 61 -3.72 -2.66 -7.53
CA ALA A 61 -4.23 -1.51 -8.29
C ALA A 61 -4.01 -0.14 -7.62
N PRO A 62 -4.34 0.09 -6.32
CA PRO A 62 -4.12 1.40 -5.68
C PRO A 62 -2.63 1.75 -5.56
N PHE A 63 -1.75 0.76 -5.60
CA PHE A 63 -0.32 1.03 -5.63
C PHE A 63 0.16 1.38 -7.03
N ALA A 64 -0.29 0.62 -8.04
CA ALA A 64 0.04 0.86 -9.44
C ALA A 64 -0.32 2.29 -9.88
N THR A 65 -1.39 2.87 -9.33
CA THR A 65 -1.74 4.28 -9.61
C THR A 65 -0.70 5.26 -9.07
N VAL A 66 -0.14 5.03 -7.88
CA VAL A 66 0.93 5.86 -7.30
C VAL A 66 2.20 5.74 -8.14
N VAL A 67 2.56 4.52 -8.55
CA VAL A 67 3.71 4.28 -9.46
C VAL A 67 3.51 5.00 -10.77
N LEU A 68 2.34 4.86 -11.39
CA LEU A 68 2.02 5.49 -12.66
C LEU A 68 2.08 7.02 -12.56
N ALA A 69 1.58 7.61 -11.47
CA ALA A 69 1.64 9.04 -11.23
C ALA A 69 3.10 9.52 -11.08
N ALA A 70 3.94 8.78 -10.33
CA ALA A 70 5.37 9.07 -10.22
C ALA A 70 6.05 8.96 -11.60
N PHE A 71 5.77 7.89 -12.36
CA PHE A 71 6.28 7.66 -13.70
C PHE A 71 5.98 8.81 -14.65
N LEU A 72 4.72 9.25 -14.70
CA LEU A 72 4.31 10.35 -15.56
C LEU A 72 4.97 11.67 -15.12
N SER A 73 5.16 11.88 -13.82
CA SER A 73 5.85 13.06 -13.29
C SER A 73 7.33 13.09 -13.70
N PHE A 74 8.05 11.98 -13.54
CA PHE A 74 9.43 11.87 -13.99
C PHE A 74 9.54 11.92 -15.51
N ALA A 75 8.60 11.33 -16.26
CA ALA A 75 8.56 11.41 -17.73
C ALA A 75 8.50 12.85 -18.21
N HIS A 76 7.65 13.64 -17.58
CA HIS A 76 7.50 15.06 -17.87
C HIS A 76 8.75 15.85 -17.50
N ALA A 77 9.38 15.54 -16.36
CA ALA A 77 10.61 16.19 -15.91
C ALA A 77 11.81 15.88 -16.85
N PHE A 78 11.99 14.64 -17.26
CA PHE A 78 13.03 14.25 -18.23
C PHE A 78 12.79 14.87 -19.60
N ARG A 79 11.54 14.93 -20.06
CA ARG A 79 11.19 15.62 -21.31
C ARG A 79 11.63 17.08 -21.26
N ILE A 80 11.31 17.82 -20.19
CA ILE A 80 11.69 19.24 -20.07
C ILE A 80 13.21 19.41 -20.02
N LEU A 81 13.91 18.52 -19.32
CA LEU A 81 15.34 18.64 -19.08
C LEU A 81 16.19 18.26 -20.30
N LEU A 82 15.72 17.30 -21.09
CA LEU A 82 16.41 16.75 -22.26
C LEU A 82 15.84 17.29 -23.59
N GLU A 83 14.92 18.25 -23.53
CA GLU A 83 14.45 18.97 -24.71
C GLU A 83 15.63 19.80 -25.29
N PRO A 84 16.03 19.58 -26.55
CA PRO A 84 17.18 20.28 -27.13
C PRO A 84 16.94 21.80 -27.13
N ASN A 85 17.92 22.56 -26.66
CA ASN A 85 17.82 24.02 -26.46
C ASN A 85 17.86 24.83 -27.79
N GLY A 86 17.70 24.16 -28.93
CA GLY A 86 17.63 24.77 -30.25
C GLY A 86 16.53 24.09 -31.05
N GLY A 87 15.48 24.83 -31.40
CA GLY A 87 14.29 24.36 -32.13
C GLY A 87 14.52 23.83 -33.56
N TYR A 88 15.73 23.43 -33.91
CA TYR A 88 16.04 22.75 -35.17
C TYR A 88 15.99 21.24 -34.96
N ARG A 89 14.78 20.68 -34.97
CA ARG A 89 14.52 19.26 -35.29
C ARG A 89 14.99 19.00 -36.72
N ASN A 90 16.28 18.75 -36.93
CA ASN A 90 16.71 18.06 -38.13
C ASN A 90 16.08 16.67 -38.08
N SER A 91 15.14 16.44 -38.97
CA SER A 91 14.24 15.28 -39.01
C SER A 91 14.95 13.98 -39.44
N ALA A 92 16.23 13.82 -39.08
CA ALA A 92 17.11 12.73 -39.52
C ALA A 92 17.58 11.81 -38.38
N ASP A 93 17.56 12.25 -37.11
CA ASP A 93 17.73 11.36 -35.96
C ASP A 93 16.35 11.06 -35.37
N SER A 94 15.71 10.01 -35.90
CA SER A 94 14.45 9.45 -35.40
C SER A 94 14.56 8.83 -34.01
N ASP A 95 15.78 8.72 -33.46
CA ASP A 95 16.08 7.87 -32.31
C ASP A 95 16.25 8.66 -31.00
N ALA A 96 15.83 9.93 -30.94
CA ALA A 96 15.89 10.72 -29.71
C ALA A 96 14.92 10.13 -28.65
N PRO A 97 15.42 9.52 -27.55
CA PRO A 97 14.60 8.74 -26.62
C PRO A 97 13.56 9.57 -25.83
N PHE A 98 13.67 10.90 -25.85
CA PHE A 98 12.80 11.82 -25.11
C PHE A 98 12.06 12.83 -26.01
N GLY A 99 11.96 12.56 -27.32
CA GLY A 99 11.42 13.52 -28.29
C GLY A 99 9.91 13.79 -28.17
N THR A 100 9.11 12.79 -27.77
CA THR A 100 7.67 12.94 -27.52
C THR A 100 7.31 12.41 -26.13
N THR A 101 6.13 12.78 -25.61
CA THR A 101 5.64 12.27 -24.33
C THR A 101 5.50 10.74 -24.32
N GLY A 102 5.12 10.15 -25.46
CA GLY A 102 5.03 8.69 -25.62
C GLY A 102 6.41 8.02 -25.61
N GLU A 103 7.36 8.56 -26.36
CA GLU A 103 8.74 8.05 -26.37
C GLU A 103 9.41 8.21 -25.01
N SER A 104 9.19 9.33 -24.32
CA SER A 104 9.72 9.57 -22.96
C SER A 104 9.18 8.55 -21.95
N PHE A 105 7.91 8.16 -22.11
CA PHE A 105 7.30 7.13 -21.26
C PHE A 105 7.91 5.74 -21.53
N ILE A 106 8.10 5.39 -22.80
CA ILE A 106 8.72 4.12 -23.19
C ILE A 106 10.19 4.07 -22.73
N SER A 107 10.94 5.15 -22.90
CA SER A 107 12.34 5.24 -22.47
C SER A 107 12.49 5.12 -20.96
N LEU A 108 11.59 5.73 -20.18
CA LEU A 108 11.55 5.50 -18.72
C LEU A 108 11.17 4.08 -18.34
N PHE A 109 10.28 3.45 -19.10
CA PHE A 109 9.93 2.05 -18.86
C PHE A 109 11.10 1.12 -19.18
N ARG A 110 11.90 1.40 -20.22
CA ARG A 110 13.17 0.69 -20.48
C ARG A 110 14.17 0.88 -19.36
N MET A 111 14.27 2.12 -18.86
CA MET A 111 15.12 2.47 -17.73
C MET A 111 14.76 1.69 -16.46
N LEU A 112 13.47 1.57 -16.15
CA LEU A 112 12.95 0.74 -15.05
C LEU A 112 13.38 -0.73 -15.16
N LEU A 113 13.42 -1.27 -16.38
CA LEU A 113 13.86 -2.65 -16.64
C LEU A 113 15.39 -2.81 -16.54
N GLY A 114 16.12 -1.73 -16.29
CA GLY A 114 17.58 -1.69 -16.23
C GLY A 114 18.26 -1.52 -17.59
N ASP A 115 17.49 -1.25 -18.65
CA ASP A 115 17.98 -0.99 -20.00
C ASP A 115 18.18 0.53 -20.18
N PHE A 116 19.38 1.01 -19.84
CA PHE A 116 19.74 2.42 -19.98
C PHE A 116 21.16 2.62 -20.52
N ASP A 117 21.32 3.58 -21.42
CA ASP A 117 22.62 4.01 -21.91
C ASP A 117 23.06 5.31 -21.22
N ARG A 118 24.31 5.34 -20.75
CA ARG A 118 24.90 6.55 -20.16
C ARG A 118 25.09 7.66 -21.19
N GLU A 119 25.16 7.29 -22.46
CA GLU A 119 25.32 8.21 -23.59
C GLU A 119 24.09 9.09 -23.78
N TRP A 120 22.90 8.67 -23.32
CA TRP A 120 21.68 9.51 -23.34
C TRP A 120 21.78 10.76 -22.47
N PHE A 121 22.63 10.72 -21.43
CA PHE A 121 22.82 11.84 -20.50
C PHE A 121 24.14 12.58 -20.71
N ALA A 122 25.13 11.91 -21.34
CA ALA A 122 26.46 12.46 -21.61
C ALA A 122 26.61 13.01 -23.05
N GLY A 123 25.77 12.57 -23.99
CA GLY A 123 25.86 12.92 -25.40
C GLY A 123 25.04 14.16 -25.75
N HIS A 124 25.75 15.22 -26.14
CA HIS A 124 25.31 16.35 -26.97
C HIS A 124 24.17 17.25 -26.44
N GLU A 125 24.54 18.50 -26.12
CA GLU A 125 23.65 19.68 -26.00
C GLU A 125 22.64 19.75 -24.83
N THR A 126 22.86 19.03 -23.72
CA THR A 126 22.06 19.25 -22.51
C THR A 126 22.62 20.43 -21.70
N ALA A 127 21.75 21.36 -21.28
CA ALA A 127 22.15 22.56 -20.54
C ALA A 127 22.75 22.24 -19.15
N TYR A 128 22.41 21.09 -18.56
CA TYR A 128 22.83 20.68 -17.21
C TYR A 128 23.01 19.14 -17.09
N PRO A 129 24.16 18.57 -17.50
CA PRO A 129 24.39 17.12 -17.47
C PRO A 129 24.36 16.52 -16.06
N GLY A 130 24.74 17.30 -15.04
CA GLY A 130 24.68 16.87 -13.64
C GLY A 130 23.25 16.70 -13.13
N LEU A 131 22.31 17.55 -13.58
CA LEU A 131 20.91 17.48 -13.14
C LEU A 131 20.24 16.23 -13.70
N GLY A 132 20.48 15.90 -14.98
CA GLY A 132 19.94 14.68 -15.61
C GLY A 132 20.40 13.41 -14.90
N THR A 133 21.69 13.33 -14.60
CA THR A 133 22.27 12.20 -13.84
C THR A 133 21.69 12.12 -12.42
N SER A 134 21.47 13.25 -11.75
CA SER A 134 20.88 13.27 -10.41
C SER A 134 19.41 12.83 -10.40
N LEU A 135 18.63 13.24 -11.42
CA LEU A 135 17.23 12.86 -11.59
C LEU A 135 17.10 11.36 -11.89
N PHE A 136 18.02 10.82 -12.69
CA PHE A 136 18.17 9.39 -12.96
C PHE A 136 18.38 8.59 -11.68
N ILE A 137 19.38 8.96 -10.88
CA ILE A 137 19.67 8.28 -9.61
C ILE A 137 18.47 8.37 -8.66
N ALA A 138 17.83 9.54 -8.57
CA ALA A 138 16.66 9.74 -7.73
C ALA A 138 15.48 8.84 -8.18
N PHE A 139 15.24 8.73 -9.48
CA PHE A 139 14.21 7.85 -10.05
C PHE A 139 14.49 6.37 -9.74
N GLU A 140 15.73 5.91 -9.92
CA GLU A 140 16.12 4.52 -9.64
C GLU A 140 15.95 4.17 -8.16
N VAL A 141 16.43 5.03 -7.26
CA VAL A 141 16.27 4.83 -5.81
C VAL A 141 14.79 4.84 -5.42
N LEU A 142 14.02 5.80 -5.91
CA LEU A 142 12.59 5.90 -5.63
C LEU A 142 11.84 4.67 -6.14
N THR A 143 12.16 4.20 -7.34
CA THR A 143 11.60 2.97 -7.92
C THR A 143 11.88 1.75 -7.05
N VAL A 144 13.13 1.55 -6.60
CA VAL A 144 13.49 0.42 -5.75
C VAL A 144 12.74 0.47 -4.42
N VAL A 145 12.66 1.65 -3.79
CA VAL A 145 11.90 1.85 -2.53
C VAL A 145 10.42 1.53 -2.73
N ILE A 146 9.83 1.99 -3.82
CA ILE A 146 8.44 1.73 -4.20
C ILE A 146 8.23 0.22 -4.41
N MET A 147 9.05 -0.44 -5.23
CA MET A 147 8.93 -1.88 -5.49
C MET A 147 9.07 -2.71 -4.20
N LEU A 148 9.97 -2.31 -3.29
CA LEU A 148 10.13 -2.95 -1.99
C LEU A 148 8.86 -2.82 -1.14
N ASN A 149 8.25 -1.64 -1.10
CA ASN A 149 7.02 -1.40 -0.35
C ASN A 149 5.84 -2.23 -0.90
N VAL A 150 5.74 -2.41 -2.22
CA VAL A 150 4.75 -3.34 -2.80
C VAL A 150 5.00 -4.76 -2.42
N LEU A 151 6.25 -5.20 -2.53
CA LEU A 151 6.57 -6.59 -2.28
C LEU A 151 6.21 -6.95 -0.85
N ILE A 152 6.53 -6.07 0.11
CA ILE A 152 6.18 -6.25 1.52
C ILE A 152 4.65 -6.29 1.69
N ALA A 153 3.92 -5.33 1.14
CA ALA A 153 2.46 -5.28 1.26
C ALA A 153 1.79 -6.55 0.69
N VAL A 154 2.15 -6.93 -0.52
CA VAL A 154 1.57 -8.09 -1.23
C VAL A 154 1.97 -9.40 -0.56
N VAL A 155 3.22 -9.55 -0.13
CA VAL A 155 3.66 -10.77 0.57
C VAL A 155 2.99 -10.87 1.94
N SER A 156 2.85 -9.78 2.68
CA SER A 156 2.18 -9.76 3.98
C SER A 156 0.72 -10.21 3.86
N ASP A 157 -0.04 -9.59 2.96
CA ASP A 157 -1.46 -9.92 2.76
C ASP A 157 -1.65 -11.36 2.27
N ASN A 158 -0.79 -11.81 1.35
CA ASN A 158 -0.84 -13.19 0.86
C ASN A 158 -0.41 -14.20 1.94
N TYR A 159 0.53 -13.84 2.80
CA TYR A 159 0.96 -14.68 3.91
C TYR A 159 -0.15 -14.87 4.93
N GLU A 160 -0.84 -13.81 5.34
CA GLU A 160 -1.99 -13.88 6.26
C GLU A 160 -3.16 -14.69 5.66
N LEU A 161 -3.44 -14.50 4.37
CA LEU A 161 -4.48 -15.25 3.67
C LEU A 161 -4.13 -16.74 3.56
N ALA A 162 -2.88 -17.06 3.24
CA ALA A 162 -2.39 -18.43 3.19
C ALA A 162 -2.44 -19.08 4.58
N GLN A 163 -2.04 -18.36 5.64
CA GLN A 163 -2.09 -18.85 7.01
C GLN A 163 -3.54 -19.18 7.43
N THR A 164 -4.49 -18.28 7.15
CA THR A 164 -5.91 -18.50 7.48
C THR A 164 -6.52 -19.68 6.69
N ARG A 165 -6.20 -19.79 5.39
CA ARG A 165 -6.72 -20.88 4.54
C ARG A 165 -6.05 -22.23 4.85
N SER A 166 -4.78 -22.24 5.20
CA SER A 166 -4.02 -23.46 5.50
C SER A 166 -4.64 -24.23 6.68
N GLN A 167 -5.10 -23.53 7.71
CA GLN A 167 -5.78 -24.16 8.84
C GLN A 167 -7.07 -24.85 8.41
N LYS A 168 -7.90 -24.19 7.59
CA LYS A 168 -9.15 -24.77 7.08
C LYS A 168 -8.88 -26.00 6.22
N ILE A 169 -7.91 -25.93 5.31
CA ILE A 169 -7.51 -27.06 4.46
C ILE A 169 -7.00 -28.22 5.32
N TRP A 170 -6.23 -27.93 6.37
CA TRP A 170 -5.72 -28.93 7.31
C TRP A 170 -6.83 -29.64 8.09
N TYR A 171 -7.81 -28.90 8.63
CA TYR A 171 -8.96 -29.50 9.31
C TYR A 171 -9.83 -30.33 8.37
N CYS A 172 -10.11 -29.84 7.15
CA CYS A 172 -10.87 -30.58 6.16
C CYS A 172 -10.17 -31.88 5.77
N ALA A 173 -8.86 -31.85 5.51
CA ALA A 173 -8.09 -33.07 5.19
C ALA A 173 -8.12 -34.09 6.33
N ARG A 174 -8.03 -33.63 7.59
CA ARG A 174 -8.13 -34.53 8.76
C ARG A 174 -9.53 -35.14 8.92
N LEU A 175 -10.57 -34.33 8.76
CA LEU A 175 -11.95 -34.83 8.82
C LEU A 175 -12.27 -35.80 7.69
N ASP A 176 -11.73 -35.56 6.49
CA ASP A 176 -11.92 -36.42 5.33
C ASP A 176 -11.26 -37.80 5.55
N ILE A 177 -10.05 -37.83 6.12
CA ILE A 177 -9.39 -39.08 6.51
C ILE A 177 -10.20 -39.84 7.57
N VAL A 178 -10.72 -39.14 8.59
CA VAL A 178 -11.53 -39.76 9.64
C VAL A 178 -12.85 -40.30 9.09
N ALA A 179 -13.54 -39.52 8.26
CA ALA A 179 -14.78 -39.91 7.61
C ALA A 179 -14.58 -41.11 6.67
N MET A 180 -13.48 -41.14 5.91
CA MET A 180 -13.14 -42.27 5.05
C MET A 180 -12.81 -43.52 5.87
N SER A 181 -12.12 -43.36 7.01
CA SER A 181 -11.81 -44.46 7.93
C SER A 181 -13.08 -45.03 8.59
N ASP A 182 -14.05 -44.19 8.93
CA ASP A 182 -15.33 -44.58 9.49
C ASP A 182 -16.25 -45.24 8.44
N ALA A 183 -16.29 -44.68 7.23
CA ALA A 183 -17.03 -45.25 6.10
C ALA A 183 -16.50 -46.63 5.66
N LEU A 184 -15.20 -46.87 5.81
CA LEU A 184 -14.57 -48.19 5.60
C LEU A 184 -14.83 -49.18 6.76
N GLY A 185 -15.54 -48.77 7.81
CA GLY A 185 -15.88 -49.61 8.96
C GLY A 185 -14.67 -49.95 9.85
N LEU A 186 -13.54 -49.27 9.69
CA LEU A 186 -12.31 -49.52 10.44
C LEU A 186 -12.41 -49.07 11.91
N SER A 187 -13.31 -48.13 12.22
CA SER A 187 -13.54 -47.62 13.57
C SER A 187 -14.20 -48.63 14.51
N TRP A 188 -14.96 -49.59 13.97
CA TRP A 188 -15.75 -50.56 14.76
C TRP A 188 -15.15 -51.98 14.80
N VAL A 189 -14.21 -52.30 13.91
CA VAL A 189 -13.64 -53.64 13.81
C VAL A 189 -12.31 -53.71 14.59
N ARG A 190 -12.41 -54.01 15.88
CA ARG A 190 -11.29 -54.38 16.77
C ARG A 190 -10.67 -55.72 16.34
N THR A 191 -9.97 -55.74 15.21
CA THR A 191 -9.25 -56.93 14.72
C THR A 191 -7.74 -56.81 14.92
N PRO A 192 -7.10 -57.72 15.70
CA PRO A 192 -5.67 -57.64 16.04
C PRO A 192 -4.72 -57.92 14.85
N ARG A 193 -5.25 -58.26 13.67
CA ARG A 193 -4.46 -58.54 12.46
C ARG A 193 -4.22 -57.31 11.58
N LEU A 194 -5.10 -56.32 11.63
CA LEU A 194 -5.03 -55.14 10.76
C LEU A 194 -4.03 -54.09 11.29
N SER A 195 -3.76 -54.04 12.60
CA SER A 195 -2.73 -53.16 13.17
C SER A 195 -1.31 -53.51 12.68
N ARG A 196 -1.04 -54.79 12.41
CA ARG A 196 0.24 -55.22 11.84
C ARG A 196 0.39 -54.80 10.37
N CYS A 197 -0.66 -54.93 9.56
CA CYS A 197 -0.62 -54.46 8.18
C CYS A 197 -0.58 -52.93 8.07
N LEU A 198 -1.32 -52.19 8.89
CA LEU A 198 -1.26 -50.73 8.93
C LEU A 198 0.09 -50.20 9.42
N SER A 199 0.77 -50.91 10.33
CA SER A 199 2.14 -50.54 10.74
C SER A 199 3.16 -50.73 9.61
N LEU A 200 2.96 -51.73 8.74
CA LEU A 200 3.77 -51.94 7.55
C LEU A 200 3.43 -50.95 6.44
N PHE A 201 2.15 -50.61 6.29
CA PHE A 201 1.69 -49.60 5.34
C PHE A 201 2.17 -48.20 5.73
N SER A 202 2.13 -47.84 7.02
CA SER A 202 2.70 -46.60 7.55
C SER A 202 4.22 -46.53 7.35
N ARG A 203 4.93 -47.65 7.53
CA ARG A 203 6.37 -47.75 7.19
C ARG A 203 6.64 -47.59 5.69
N CYS A 204 5.80 -48.13 4.82
CA CYS A 204 5.92 -47.90 3.37
C CYS A 204 5.57 -46.47 2.96
N LEU A 205 4.53 -45.87 3.56
CA LEU A 205 4.13 -44.49 3.28
C LEU A 205 5.18 -43.47 3.74
N SER A 206 5.90 -43.77 4.83
CA SER A 206 7.05 -42.97 5.29
C SER A 206 8.29 -43.07 4.39
N LEU A 207 8.35 -44.05 3.48
CA LEU A 207 9.45 -44.21 2.52
C LEU A 207 9.18 -43.52 1.18
N THR A 208 7.91 -43.24 0.85
CA THR A 208 7.53 -42.47 -0.36
C THR A 208 7.18 -41.02 -0.07
N ALA A 209 6.94 -40.65 1.19
CA ALA A 209 6.70 -39.28 1.61
C ALA A 209 7.70 -38.87 2.70
N PHE A 210 8.92 -38.54 2.31
CA PHE A 210 9.73 -37.58 3.06
C PHE A 210 10.80 -36.93 2.16
N GLY A 211 10.51 -35.69 1.75
CA GLY A 211 11.45 -34.60 2.00
C GLY A 211 11.23 -34.17 3.45
N THR A 212 12.22 -34.42 4.29
CA THR A 212 12.25 -34.28 5.76
C THR A 212 11.91 -32.88 6.24
N VAL A 213 10.75 -32.71 6.88
CA VAL A 213 10.60 -31.76 7.99
C VAL A 213 10.63 -32.61 9.25
N GLU A 214 11.69 -32.42 10.04
CA GLU A 214 11.86 -33.05 11.34
C GLU A 214 10.68 -32.67 12.26
N ASP A 215 9.96 -33.66 12.77
CA ASP A 215 8.95 -33.47 13.81
C ASP A 215 9.65 -33.22 15.16
N PRO A 216 9.47 -32.06 15.83
CA PRO A 216 10.09 -31.80 17.13
C PRO A 216 9.39 -32.48 18.31
N TRP A 217 8.38 -33.31 18.08
CA TRP A 217 7.49 -33.79 19.15
C TRP A 217 7.19 -35.28 18.99
N SER A 218 8.18 -36.11 19.32
CA SER A 218 7.95 -37.50 19.70
C SER A 218 7.08 -37.51 20.97
N ALA A 219 5.80 -37.83 20.80
CA ALA A 219 4.92 -38.14 21.92
C ALA A 219 5.38 -39.46 22.55
N GLY A 220 5.74 -39.40 23.83
CA GLY A 220 5.66 -40.57 24.69
C GLY A 220 4.19 -40.97 24.81
N ASP A 221 3.92 -42.25 24.57
CA ASP A 221 2.71 -42.93 25.02
C ASP A 221 2.45 -42.56 26.48
N ASP A 222 1.25 -42.07 26.79
CA ASP A 222 0.47 -42.48 27.96
C ASP A 222 -0.94 -41.84 27.92
N ASP A 223 -1.94 -42.70 28.11
CA ASP A 223 -3.30 -42.44 28.60
C ASP A 223 -4.35 -41.74 27.71
N ALA A 224 -5.18 -42.59 27.10
CA ALA A 224 -6.45 -42.25 26.45
C ALA A 224 -7.57 -41.76 27.40
N SER A 225 -7.31 -41.60 28.71
CA SER A 225 -8.23 -40.97 29.68
C SER A 225 -8.02 -39.44 29.80
N VAL A 226 -7.01 -38.88 29.13
CA VAL A 226 -6.65 -37.45 29.18
C VAL A 226 -7.57 -36.56 28.32
N TRP A 227 -8.37 -37.14 27.42
CA TRP A 227 -9.16 -36.38 26.45
C TRP A 227 -10.46 -35.74 27.02
N GLU A 228 -10.93 -36.15 28.21
CA GLU A 228 -12.10 -35.52 28.85
C GLU A 228 -11.77 -34.23 29.63
N GLY A 229 -10.49 -33.85 29.75
CA GLY A 229 -10.05 -32.68 30.53
C GLY A 229 -9.61 -31.44 29.74
N ARG A 230 -9.48 -31.50 28.41
CA ARG A 230 -8.71 -30.50 27.64
C ARG A 230 -9.40 -29.21 27.13
N PRO A 231 -10.74 -28.96 27.20
CA PRO A 231 -11.23 -27.63 26.87
C PRO A 231 -10.97 -26.61 28.01
N LYS A 232 -10.88 -27.07 29.26
CA LYS A 232 -10.70 -26.22 30.44
C LYS A 232 -9.36 -25.47 30.51
N PRO A 233 -8.18 -26.07 30.22
CA PRO A 233 -6.92 -25.35 30.31
C PRO A 233 -6.72 -24.31 29.20
N PHE A 234 -7.36 -24.47 28.03
CA PHE A 234 -7.33 -23.42 27.00
C PHE A 234 -8.22 -22.25 27.40
N GLN A 235 -9.43 -22.53 27.90
CA GLN A 235 -10.36 -21.49 28.33
C GLN A 235 -9.80 -20.71 29.53
N GLN A 236 -9.16 -21.41 30.47
CA GLN A 236 -8.48 -20.77 31.60
C GLN A 236 -7.31 -19.88 31.15
N ARG A 237 -6.48 -20.33 30.19
CA ARG A 237 -5.39 -19.49 29.62
C ARG A 237 -5.92 -18.31 28.81
N PHE A 238 -7.06 -18.49 28.14
CA PHE A 238 -7.72 -17.44 27.39
C PHE A 238 -8.30 -16.39 28.35
N ASP A 239 -8.94 -16.81 29.44
CA ASP A 239 -9.46 -15.94 30.48
C ASP A 239 -8.33 -15.19 31.20
N GLU A 240 -7.24 -15.89 31.56
CA GLU A 240 -6.03 -15.29 32.14
C GLU A 240 -5.38 -14.27 31.18
N SER A 241 -5.35 -14.57 29.88
CA SER A 241 -4.82 -13.64 28.87
C SER A 241 -5.72 -12.42 28.67
N MET A 242 -7.04 -12.60 28.76
CA MET A 242 -8.01 -11.50 28.66
C MET A 242 -7.96 -10.60 29.90
N GLU A 243 -7.68 -11.16 31.08
CA GLU A 243 -7.52 -10.41 32.32
C GLU A 243 -6.22 -9.58 32.31
N GLN A 244 -5.11 -10.16 31.84
CA GLN A 244 -3.86 -9.42 31.61
C GLN A 244 -4.03 -8.29 30.59
N MET A 245 -4.78 -8.54 29.50
CA MET A 245 -5.09 -7.51 28.51
C MET A 245 -5.95 -6.40 29.13
N ARG A 246 -6.91 -6.75 29.99
CA ARG A 246 -7.76 -5.77 30.70
C ARG A 246 -6.94 -4.90 31.63
N GLU A 247 -6.03 -5.47 32.42
CA GLU A 247 -5.14 -4.71 33.30
C GLU A 247 -4.23 -3.76 32.51
N TYR A 248 -3.64 -4.24 31.40
CA TYR A 248 -2.82 -3.40 30.52
C TYR A 248 -3.62 -2.23 29.91
N ILE A 249 -4.87 -2.48 29.52
CA ILE A 249 -5.76 -1.42 29.01
C ILE A 249 -6.11 -0.42 30.12
N GLU A 250 -6.43 -0.88 31.33
CA GLU A 250 -6.72 0.01 32.47
C GLU A 250 -5.49 0.85 32.85
N GLU A 251 -4.29 0.28 32.83
CA GLU A 251 -3.04 1.03 33.04
C GLU A 251 -2.82 2.10 31.96
N LYS A 252 -3.03 1.75 30.68
CA LYS A 252 -2.88 2.70 29.57
C LYS A 252 -3.95 3.79 29.58
N VAL A 253 -5.19 3.44 29.91
CA VAL A 253 -6.30 4.38 30.03
C VAL A 253 -6.06 5.32 31.21
N GLY A 254 -5.62 4.81 32.37
CA GLY A 254 -5.25 5.63 33.51
C GLY A 254 -4.05 6.56 33.21
N GLY A 255 -3.07 6.08 32.44
CA GLY A 255 -1.96 6.91 31.95
C GLY A 255 -2.42 8.03 31.00
N LEU A 256 -3.37 7.71 30.12
CA LEU A 256 -3.99 8.68 29.21
C LEU A 256 -4.82 9.72 29.96
N GLU A 257 -5.60 9.31 30.96
CA GLU A 257 -6.35 10.22 31.82
C GLU A 257 -5.41 11.17 32.58
N GLY A 258 -4.31 10.66 33.15
CA GLY A 258 -3.30 11.50 33.80
C GLY A 258 -2.64 12.50 32.86
N ALA A 259 -2.34 12.08 31.63
CA ALA A 259 -1.83 12.97 30.59
C ALA A 259 -2.85 14.04 30.18
N PHE A 260 -4.14 13.66 30.09
CA PHE A 260 -5.23 14.57 29.75
C PHE A 260 -5.48 15.60 30.86
N GLU A 261 -5.39 15.22 32.13
CA GLU A 261 -5.45 16.14 33.26
C GLU A 261 -4.27 17.11 33.30
N ALA A 262 -3.06 16.63 32.99
CA ALA A 262 -1.89 17.48 32.87
C ALA A 262 -2.08 18.52 31.74
N HIS A 263 -2.63 18.08 30.60
CA HIS A 263 -2.92 18.97 29.48
C HIS A 263 -4.02 19.99 29.83
N SER A 264 -5.06 19.56 30.55
CA SER A 264 -6.14 20.43 31.03
C SER A 264 -5.63 21.50 32.00
N ARG A 265 -4.67 21.16 32.86
CA ARG A 265 -3.98 22.13 33.74
C ARG A 265 -3.15 23.14 32.94
N GLN A 266 -2.45 22.69 31.91
CA GLN A 266 -1.71 23.58 31.01
C GLN A 266 -2.65 24.54 30.28
N LEU A 267 -3.79 24.06 29.79
CA LEU A 267 -4.80 24.90 29.13
C LEU A 267 -5.35 25.98 30.08
N ARG A 268 -5.71 25.64 31.32
CA ARG A 268 -6.13 26.65 32.32
C ARG A 268 -5.03 27.66 32.63
N ALA A 269 -3.77 27.24 32.67
CA ALA A 269 -2.65 28.14 32.87
C ALA A 269 -2.47 29.10 31.68
N ILE A 270 -2.69 28.61 30.45
CA ILE A 270 -2.66 29.43 29.23
C ILE A 270 -3.82 30.43 29.23
N GLU A 271 -5.04 30.01 29.57
CA GLU A 271 -6.20 30.89 29.72
C GLU A 271 -5.93 32.00 30.74
N GLY A 272 -5.34 31.67 31.89
CA GLY A 272 -4.96 32.67 32.89
C GLY A 272 -3.92 33.68 32.37
N ARG A 273 -2.95 33.22 31.56
CA ARG A 273 -1.97 34.10 30.91
C ARG A 273 -2.62 35.01 29.87
N LEU A 274 -3.56 34.49 29.07
CA LEU A 274 -4.34 35.27 28.11
C LEU A 274 -5.18 36.34 28.81
N GLY A 275 -5.88 36.00 29.90
CA GLY A 275 -6.62 36.97 30.69
C GLY A 275 -5.74 38.08 31.28
N SER A 276 -4.52 37.76 31.72
CA SER A 276 -3.55 38.77 32.17
C SER A 276 -3.08 39.68 31.03
N ILE A 277 -2.90 39.12 29.82
CA ILE A 277 -2.54 39.88 28.62
C ILE A 277 -3.69 40.83 28.24
N ASP A 278 -4.94 40.35 28.22
CA ASP A 278 -6.11 41.19 27.96
C ASP A 278 -6.25 42.32 28.97
N GLY A 279 -6.03 42.03 30.27
CA GLY A 279 -6.01 43.07 31.30
C GLY A 279 -4.92 44.14 31.07
N LYS A 280 -3.72 43.72 30.65
CA LYS A 280 -2.65 44.66 30.28
C LYS A 280 -3.00 45.45 29.01
N LEU A 281 -3.61 44.82 28.03
CA LEU A 281 -4.03 45.46 26.78
C LEU A 281 -5.11 46.53 27.06
N GLY A 282 -6.11 46.22 27.89
CA GLY A 282 -7.11 47.19 28.34
C GLY A 282 -6.48 48.36 29.10
N GLY A 283 -5.48 48.08 29.95
CA GLY A 283 -4.68 49.12 30.61
C GLY A 283 -3.94 50.03 29.63
N VAL A 284 -3.33 49.47 28.58
CA VAL A 284 -2.66 50.23 27.51
C VAL A 284 -3.67 51.05 26.70
N GLN A 285 -4.84 50.51 26.42
CA GLN A 285 -5.91 51.23 25.71
C GLN A 285 -6.41 52.43 26.51
N SER A 286 -6.55 52.29 27.83
CA SER A 286 -6.89 53.42 28.71
C SER A 286 -5.79 54.49 28.76
N ARG A 287 -4.51 54.11 28.63
CA ARG A 287 -3.41 55.07 28.44
C ARG A 287 -3.44 55.75 27.07
N GLY A 288 -3.82 55.04 26.00
CA GLY A 288 -4.02 55.65 24.69
C GLY A 288 -5.13 56.72 24.69
N ASP A 289 -6.16 56.53 25.52
CA ASP A 289 -7.22 57.54 25.72
C ASP A 289 -6.69 58.81 26.43
N VAL A 290 -5.70 58.65 27.33
CA VAL A 290 -5.00 59.79 27.96
C VAL A 290 -4.20 60.59 26.92
N ASP A 291 -3.54 59.95 25.95
CA ASP A 291 -2.87 60.67 24.85
C ASP A 291 -3.87 61.45 23.97
N GLY A 292 -5.07 60.90 23.77
CA GLY A 292 -6.19 61.62 23.13
C GLY A 292 -6.62 62.86 23.92
N ALA A 293 -6.79 62.73 25.24
CA ALA A 293 -7.13 63.84 26.11
C ALA A 293 -6.04 64.92 26.17
N VAL A 294 -4.76 64.53 26.21
CA VAL A 294 -3.61 65.47 26.17
C VAL A 294 -3.58 66.25 24.86
N THR A 295 -3.84 65.58 23.73
CA THR A 295 -3.93 66.22 22.41
C THR A 295 -5.06 67.24 22.35
N ALA A 296 -6.23 66.92 22.93
CA ALA A 296 -7.36 67.85 23.01
C ALA A 296 -7.05 69.09 23.87
N ILE A 297 -6.39 68.90 25.02
CA ILE A 297 -5.96 70.01 25.89
C ILE A 297 -4.93 70.89 25.19
N ALA A 298 -3.96 70.31 24.46
CA ALA A 298 -2.99 71.06 23.68
C ALA A 298 -3.67 71.96 22.62
N GLY A 299 -4.73 71.46 21.97
CA GLY A 299 -5.56 72.24 21.06
C GLY A 299 -6.25 73.43 21.72
N LEU A 300 -6.83 73.24 22.91
CA LEU A 300 -7.48 74.31 23.68
C LEU A 300 -6.49 75.37 24.17
N VAL A 301 -5.28 74.96 24.60
CA VAL A 301 -4.22 75.89 24.99
C VAL A 301 -3.76 76.73 23.79
N GLY A 302 -3.64 76.14 22.61
CA GLY A 302 -3.34 76.87 21.38
C GLY A 302 -4.39 77.93 21.04
N GLN A 303 -5.68 77.57 21.12
CA GLN A 303 -6.78 78.51 20.90
C GLN A 303 -6.78 79.67 21.90
N SER A 304 -6.52 79.38 23.18
CA SER A 304 -6.42 80.40 24.22
C SER A 304 -5.23 81.34 24.00
N ALA A 305 -4.07 80.81 23.59
CA ALA A 305 -2.91 81.62 23.25
C ALA A 305 -3.18 82.58 22.08
N ASP A 306 -3.89 82.11 21.04
CA ASP A 306 -4.30 82.95 19.91
C ASP A 306 -5.31 84.03 20.33
N GLU A 307 -6.22 83.72 21.26
CA GLU A 307 -7.19 84.68 21.77
C GLU A 307 -6.53 85.78 22.63
N VAL A 308 -5.54 85.42 23.45
CA VAL A 308 -4.72 86.38 24.21
C VAL A 308 -3.94 87.29 23.27
N LYS A 309 -3.34 86.74 22.20
CA LYS A 309 -2.62 87.54 21.20
C LYS A 309 -3.53 88.54 20.48
N ARG A 310 -4.78 88.15 20.17
CA ARG A 310 -5.79 89.06 19.59
C ARG A 310 -6.22 90.17 20.55
N ARG A 311 -6.28 89.91 21.86
CA ARG A 311 -6.60 90.93 22.87
C ARG A 311 -5.45 91.92 23.09
N SER A 312 -4.20 91.48 22.98
CA SER A 312 -3.02 92.35 23.08
C SER A 312 -2.83 93.30 21.89
N SER A 313 -3.46 93.01 20.74
CA SER A 313 -3.38 93.84 19.53
C SER A 313 -4.51 94.87 19.38
N ARG A 314 -5.37 95.02 20.41
CA ARG A 314 -6.38 96.08 20.51
C ARG A 314 -5.99 97.04 21.62
#